data_AF-A0A0U3HAT8-F1
#
_entry.id   AF-A0A0U3HAT8-F1
#
_cell.length_a   1.000
_cell.length_b   1.000
_cell.length_c   1.000
_cell.angle_alpha   90.00
_cell.angle_beta   90.00
_cell.angle_gamma   90.00
#
_symmetry.space_group_name_H-M   'P 1'
#
loop_
_entity.id
_entity.type
_entity.pdbx_description
1 polymer ?
#
loop_
_entity_poly.entity_id
_entity_poly.type
_entity_poly.pdbx_seq_one_letter_code
_entity_poly.pdbx_strand_id
1 'polypeptide(L)'
;MTASALPYWLEVVRALGAGIGPVLLFLTAAIAALVAWMTCHRRRAADDLALRRRKEADDRAEWWRRAQWAIDYVADRDDERTRIGSRAPDHLLVSELATDEDVVLIRGILDAVIEGTRDRAYDGTTSQEAPAAPRARRLPWSRPGE
;
A
#
# COMPACT_ATOMS: atom_id res chain seq x y z
N MET A 1 -18.38 87.32 11.57
CA MET A 1 -19.04 86.08 11.11
C MET A 1 -18.47 85.75 9.74
N THR A 2 -17.44 84.91 9.64
CA THR A 2 -16.86 84.46 8.37
C THR A 2 -17.06 82.95 8.28
N ALA A 3 -18.00 82.52 7.43
CA ALA A 3 -18.16 81.12 7.10
C ALA A 3 -16.92 80.69 6.30
N SER A 4 -16.09 79.81 6.85
CA SER A 4 -14.99 79.21 6.11
C SER A 4 -15.58 78.29 5.05
N ALA A 5 -15.52 78.72 3.78
CA ALA A 5 -15.78 77.85 2.64
C ALA A 5 -14.86 76.63 2.74
N LEU A 6 -15.44 75.43 2.70
CA LEU A 6 -14.67 74.19 2.72
C LEU A 6 -13.70 74.16 1.52
N PRO A 7 -12.50 73.60 1.66
CA PRO A 7 -11.52 73.58 0.60
C PRO A 7 -12.00 72.73 -0.58
N TYR A 8 -11.86 73.24 -1.80
CA TYR A 8 -12.38 72.63 -3.04
C TYR A 8 -11.98 71.14 -3.25
N TRP A 9 -10.81 70.73 -2.74
CA TRP A 9 -10.36 69.33 -2.82
C TRP A 9 -11.28 68.38 -2.03
N LEU A 10 -11.88 68.82 -0.92
CA LEU A 10 -12.84 68.02 -0.17
C LEU A 10 -14.14 67.81 -0.95
N GLU A 11 -14.56 68.78 -1.76
CA GLU A 11 -15.73 68.60 -2.62
C GLU A 11 -15.46 67.58 -3.73
N VAL A 12 -14.24 67.58 -4.29
CA VAL A 12 -13.80 66.56 -5.25
C VAL A 12 -13.78 65.17 -4.63
N VAL A 13 -13.25 65.02 -3.41
CA VAL A 13 -13.24 63.74 -2.68
C VAL A 13 -14.66 63.29 -2.32
N ARG A 14 -15.53 64.20 -1.89
CA ARG A 14 -16.93 63.87 -1.56
C ARG A 14 -17.74 63.50 -2.81
N ALA A 15 -17.51 64.17 -3.93
CA ALA A 15 -18.13 63.87 -5.22
C ALA A 15 -17.67 62.51 -5.78
N LEU A 16 -16.39 62.16 -5.63
CA LEU A 16 -15.84 60.86 -6.00
C LEU A 16 -16.32 59.74 -5.05
N GLY A 17 -16.38 60.01 -3.74
CA GLY A 17 -16.76 59.02 -2.73
C GLY A 17 -18.24 58.62 -2.75
N ALA A 18 -19.13 59.52 -3.17
CA ALA A 18 -20.58 59.28 -3.15
C ALA A 18 -21.07 58.26 -4.20
N GLY A 19 -20.35 58.08 -5.30
CA GLY A 19 -20.73 57.16 -6.38
C GLY A 19 -19.85 55.92 -6.53
N ILE A 20 -18.57 56.02 -6.15
CA ILE A 20 -17.57 54.97 -6.39
C ILE A 20 -17.55 53.94 -5.25
N GLY A 21 -17.98 54.31 -4.04
CA GLY A 21 -17.99 53.43 -2.86
C GLY A 21 -18.66 52.07 -3.09
N PRO A 22 -19.91 52.02 -3.58
CA PRO A 22 -20.58 50.74 -3.87
C PRO A 22 -19.90 49.97 -5.00
N VAL A 23 -19.46 50.66 -6.06
CA VAL A 23 -18.84 50.05 -7.24
C VAL A 23 -17.52 49.36 -6.87
N LEU A 24 -16.70 49.97 -6.00
CA LEU A 24 -15.46 49.35 -5.51
C LEU A 24 -15.73 48.12 -4.66
N LEU A 25 -16.79 48.12 -3.84
CA LEU A 25 -17.19 46.94 -3.08
C LEU A 25 -17.61 45.79 -4.01
N PHE A 26 -18.41 46.09 -5.04
CA PHE A 26 -18.78 45.10 -6.05
C PHE A 26 -17.57 44.58 -6.82
N LEU A 27 -16.64 45.44 -7.22
CA LEU A 27 -15.39 45.05 -7.88
C LEU A 27 -14.53 44.16 -6.99
N THR A 28 -14.39 44.52 -5.71
CA THR A 28 -13.61 43.73 -4.75
C THR A 28 -14.25 42.36 -4.53
N ALA A 29 -15.57 42.32 -4.34
CA ALA A 29 -16.33 41.07 -4.20
C ALA A 29 -16.24 40.21 -5.47
N ALA A 30 -16.31 40.81 -6.65
CA ALA A 30 -16.18 40.12 -7.93
C ALA A 30 -14.79 39.52 -8.13
N ILE A 31 -13.72 40.27 -7.78
CA ILE A 31 -12.34 39.77 -7.82
C ILE A 31 -12.16 38.62 -6.82
N ALA A 32 -12.63 38.78 -5.58
CA ALA A 32 -12.57 37.72 -4.57
C ALA A 32 -13.32 36.46 -5.02
N ALA A 33 -14.52 36.62 -5.59
CA ALA A 33 -15.30 35.52 -6.15
C ALA A 33 -14.59 34.85 -7.34
N LEU A 34 -13.96 35.63 -8.23
CA LEU A 34 -13.19 35.12 -9.36
C LEU A 34 -11.95 34.34 -8.90
N VAL A 35 -11.22 34.85 -7.91
CA VAL A 35 -10.07 34.14 -7.31
C VAL A 35 -10.52 32.87 -6.60
N ALA A 36 -11.62 32.90 -5.85
CA ALA A 36 -12.20 31.73 -5.20
C ALA A 36 -12.65 30.68 -6.24
N TRP A 37 -13.30 31.13 -7.32
CA TRP A 37 -13.70 30.28 -8.44
C TRP A 37 -12.48 29.64 -9.11
N MET A 38 -11.48 30.43 -9.50
CA MET A 38 -10.25 29.91 -10.10
C MET A 38 -9.52 28.93 -9.18
N THR A 39 -9.49 29.20 -7.88
CA THR A 39 -8.85 28.32 -6.90
C THR A 39 -9.59 27.00 -6.75
N CYS A 40 -10.93 27.03 -6.66
CA CYS A 40 -11.75 25.82 -6.62
C CYS A 40 -11.62 25.02 -7.92
N HIS A 41 -11.64 25.70 -9.06
CA HIS A 41 -11.53 25.08 -10.38
C HIS A 41 -10.15 24.42 -10.60
N ARG A 42 -9.06 25.09 -10.17
CA ARG A 42 -7.70 24.54 -10.21
C ARG A 42 -7.51 23.34 -9.28
N ARG A 43 -8.13 23.36 -8.09
CA ARG A 43 -8.06 22.25 -7.12
C ARG A 43 -8.67 20.97 -7.70
N ARG A 44 -9.85 21.05 -8.33
CA ARG A 44 -10.51 19.88 -8.93
C ARG A 44 -9.63 19.12 -9.94
N ALA A 45 -8.89 19.82 -10.79
CA ALA A 45 -8.01 19.18 -11.77
C ALA A 45 -6.73 18.57 -11.15
N ALA A 46 -6.19 19.19 -10.10
CA ALA A 46 -5.06 18.63 -9.35
C ALA A 46 -5.47 17.39 -8.54
N ASP A 47 -6.70 17.38 -8.03
CA ASP A 47 -7.26 16.30 -7.24
C ASP A 47 -7.37 15.00 -8.08
N ASP A 48 -7.76 15.08 -9.35
CA ASP A 48 -7.89 13.90 -10.21
C ASP A 48 -6.56 13.18 -10.47
N LEU A 49 -5.49 13.95 -10.70
CA LEU A 49 -4.13 13.38 -10.89
C LEU A 49 -3.61 12.80 -9.58
N ALA A 50 -3.84 13.47 -8.45
CA ALA A 50 -3.45 12.98 -7.13
C ALA A 50 -4.20 11.68 -6.76
N LEU A 51 -5.49 11.59 -7.09
CA LEU A 51 -6.31 10.40 -6.85
C LEU A 51 -5.82 9.20 -7.68
N ARG A 52 -5.45 9.41 -8.95
CA ARG A 52 -4.88 8.34 -9.80
C ARG A 52 -3.56 7.82 -9.25
N ARG A 53 -2.65 8.73 -8.89
CA ARG A 53 -1.35 8.37 -8.28
C ARG A 53 -1.53 7.63 -6.96
N ARG A 54 -2.49 8.05 -6.15
CA ARG A 54 -2.79 7.40 -4.87
C ARG A 54 -3.36 6.01 -5.08
N LYS A 55 -4.27 5.83 -6.03
CA LYS A 55 -4.82 4.51 -6.38
C LYS A 55 -3.72 3.55 -6.84
N GLU A 56 -2.84 3.99 -7.73
CA GLU A 56 -1.69 3.18 -8.19
C GLU A 56 -0.77 2.78 -7.02
N ALA A 57 -0.52 3.71 -6.08
CA ALA A 57 0.30 3.44 -4.91
C ALA A 57 -0.38 2.46 -3.93
N ASP A 58 -1.69 2.61 -3.71
CA ASP A 58 -2.48 1.72 -2.85
C ASP A 58 -2.56 0.30 -3.45
N ASP A 59 -2.79 0.19 -4.76
CA ASP A 59 -2.81 -1.10 -5.47
C ASP A 59 -1.46 -1.84 -5.35
N ARG A 60 -0.33 -1.12 -5.46
CA ARG A 60 1.02 -1.67 -5.22
C ARG A 60 1.23 -2.11 -3.77
N ALA A 61 0.78 -1.30 -2.81
CA ALA A 61 0.89 -1.62 -1.39
C ALA A 61 0.09 -2.87 -1.02
N GLU A 62 -1.11 -3.03 -1.59
CA GLU A 62 -1.92 -4.24 -1.42
C GLU A 62 -1.27 -5.47 -2.04
N TRP A 63 -0.74 -5.34 -3.26
CA TRP A 63 -0.02 -6.43 -3.93
C TRP A 63 1.16 -6.90 -3.08
N TRP A 64 1.98 -5.98 -2.55
CA TRP A 64 3.12 -6.34 -1.69
C TRP A 64 2.69 -7.01 -0.38
N ARG A 65 1.60 -6.54 0.25
CA ARG A 65 1.06 -7.16 1.45
C ARG A 65 0.62 -8.61 1.19
N ARG A 66 0.01 -8.89 0.03
CA ARG A 66 -0.35 -10.25 -0.39
C ARG A 66 0.90 -11.09 -0.69
N ALA A 67 1.93 -10.49 -1.28
CA ALA A 67 3.21 -11.17 -1.53
C ALA A 67 3.93 -11.58 -0.24
N GLN A 68 3.99 -10.70 0.76
CA GLN A 68 4.55 -11.03 2.07
C GLN A 68 3.84 -12.22 2.72
N TRP A 69 2.50 -12.21 2.75
CA TRP A 69 1.73 -13.32 3.29
C TRP A 69 2.05 -14.65 2.57
N ALA A 70 2.16 -14.62 1.24
CA ALA A 70 2.49 -15.82 0.47
C ALA A 70 3.91 -16.32 0.75
N ILE A 71 4.88 -15.41 0.86
CA ILE A 71 6.28 -15.74 1.20
C ILE A 71 6.36 -16.36 2.60
N ASP A 72 5.71 -15.73 3.58
CA ASP A 72 5.69 -16.22 4.97
C ASP A 72 5.07 -17.62 5.07
N TYR A 73 4.02 -17.88 4.29
CA TYR A 73 3.35 -19.19 4.26
C TYR A 73 4.17 -20.30 3.58
N VAL A 74 4.95 -19.97 2.56
CA VAL A 74 5.83 -20.95 1.88
C VAL A 74 7.09 -21.22 2.70
N ALA A 75 7.51 -20.27 3.53
CA ALA A 75 8.62 -20.42 4.46
C ALA A 75 8.23 -21.12 5.78
N ASP A 76 6.93 -21.32 6.05
CA ASP A 76 6.44 -21.97 7.26
C ASP A 76 6.81 -23.47 7.29
N ARG A 77 6.98 -24.04 8.50
CA ARG A 77 7.43 -25.43 8.72
C ARG A 77 6.29 -26.43 8.83
N ASP A 78 5.06 -25.96 8.79
CA ASP A 78 3.85 -26.78 8.78
C ASP A 78 3.52 -27.18 7.34
N ASP A 79 3.66 -28.47 7.03
CA ASP A 79 3.42 -29.04 5.69
C ASP A 79 2.00 -28.74 5.18
N GLU A 80 1.01 -28.63 6.07
CA GLU A 80 -0.38 -28.36 5.69
C GLU A 80 -0.58 -26.89 5.30
N ARG A 81 0.07 -25.97 6.02
CA ARG A 81 0.07 -24.54 5.69
C ARG A 81 0.83 -24.27 4.40
N THR A 82 1.99 -24.89 4.23
CA THR A 82 2.82 -24.78 3.03
C THR A 82 2.06 -25.28 1.79
N ARG A 83 1.34 -26.40 1.90
CA ARG A 83 0.56 -26.97 0.78
C ARG A 83 -0.52 -26.00 0.27
N ILE A 84 -1.21 -25.30 1.18
CA ILE A 84 -2.23 -24.30 0.81
C ILE A 84 -1.56 -23.01 0.30
N GLY A 85 -0.48 -22.58 0.94
CA GLY A 85 0.28 -21.37 0.60
C GLY A 85 1.02 -21.43 -0.73
N SER A 86 1.45 -22.62 -1.15
CA SER A 86 2.30 -22.83 -2.34
C SER A 86 1.73 -22.32 -3.67
N ARG A 87 0.40 -22.19 -3.80
CA ARG A 87 -0.24 -21.64 -5.00
C ARG A 87 -0.39 -20.12 -5.01
N ALA A 88 -0.32 -19.48 -3.86
CA ALA A 88 -0.51 -18.04 -3.78
C ALA A 88 0.55 -17.23 -4.57
N PRO A 89 1.85 -17.62 -4.57
CA PRO A 89 2.85 -16.97 -5.40
C PRO A 89 2.57 -17.08 -6.90
N ASP A 90 2.06 -18.21 -7.40
CA ASP A 90 1.74 -18.38 -8.82
C ASP A 90 0.72 -17.34 -9.30
N HIS A 91 -0.28 -17.03 -8.47
CA HIS A 91 -1.26 -15.98 -8.76
C HIS A 91 -0.66 -14.58 -8.69
N LEU A 92 0.30 -14.33 -7.80
CA LEU A 92 0.96 -13.04 -7.67
C LEU A 92 1.89 -12.75 -8.85
N LEU A 93 2.59 -13.76 -9.36
CA LEU A 93 3.52 -13.65 -10.48
C LEU A 93 2.84 -13.38 -11.84
N VAL A 94 1.55 -13.71 -11.95
CA VAL A 94 0.76 -13.50 -13.18
C VAL A 94 -0.15 -12.25 -13.06
N SER A 95 -0.16 -11.61 -11.90
CA SER A 95 -0.97 -10.40 -11.67
C SER A 95 -0.44 -9.22 -12.49
N GLU A 96 -1.34 -8.42 -13.08
CA GLU A 96 -1.01 -7.17 -13.79
C GLU A 96 -0.30 -6.12 -12.91
N LEU A 97 -0.32 -6.30 -11.58
CA LEU A 97 0.34 -5.44 -10.61
C LEU A 97 1.80 -5.86 -10.32
N ALA A 98 2.22 -7.03 -10.78
CA ALA A 98 3.58 -7.49 -10.67
C ALA A 98 4.43 -6.83 -11.77
N THR A 99 5.53 -6.20 -11.37
CA THR A 99 6.54 -5.74 -12.31
C THR A 99 7.50 -6.89 -12.66
N ASP A 100 8.22 -6.76 -13.75
CA ASP A 100 9.23 -7.76 -14.15
C ASP A 100 10.30 -7.97 -13.05
N GLU A 101 10.66 -6.91 -12.33
CA GLU A 101 11.60 -6.96 -11.20
C GLU A 101 11.03 -7.77 -10.02
N ASP A 102 9.75 -7.56 -9.70
CA ASP A 102 9.07 -8.29 -8.64
C ASP A 102 9.00 -9.79 -8.94
N VAL A 103 8.75 -10.13 -10.21
CA VAL A 103 8.69 -11.53 -10.67
C VAL A 103 10.03 -12.22 -10.47
N VAL A 104 11.13 -11.54 -10.82
CA VAL A 104 12.49 -12.07 -10.61
C VAL A 104 12.77 -12.26 -9.12
N LEU A 105 12.44 -11.26 -8.29
CA LEU A 105 12.67 -11.32 -6.85
C LEU A 105 11.92 -12.47 -6.19
N ILE A 106 10.60 -12.58 -6.44
CA ILE A 106 9.76 -13.62 -5.83
C ILE A 106 10.20 -15.01 -6.30
N ARG A 107 10.51 -15.20 -7.59
CA ARG A 107 11.02 -16.48 -8.10
C ARG A 107 12.32 -16.87 -7.41
N GLY A 108 13.27 -15.95 -7.26
CA GLY A 108 14.52 -16.22 -6.55
C GLY A 108 14.32 -16.62 -5.09
N ILE A 109 13.37 -15.99 -4.40
CA ILE A 109 13.02 -16.37 -3.01
C ILE A 109 12.42 -17.77 -2.98
N LEU A 110 11.47 -18.08 -3.85
CA LEU A 110 10.84 -19.40 -3.91
C LEU A 110 11.84 -20.51 -4.22
N ASP A 111 12.72 -20.28 -5.19
CA ASP A 111 13.78 -21.23 -5.56
C ASP A 111 14.71 -21.51 -4.37
N ALA A 112 15.09 -20.47 -3.62
CA ALA A 112 15.93 -20.61 -2.42
C ALA A 112 15.23 -21.40 -1.30
N VAL A 113 13.93 -21.18 -1.08
CA VAL A 113 13.15 -21.93 -0.08
C VAL A 113 13.04 -23.41 -0.48
N ILE A 114 12.74 -23.69 -1.75
CA ILE A 114 12.65 -25.06 -2.26
C ILE A 114 14.00 -25.78 -2.09
N GLU A 115 15.11 -25.14 -2.45
CA GLU A 115 16.43 -25.75 -2.32
C GLU A 115 16.78 -26.04 -0.86
N GLY A 116 16.49 -25.09 0.05
CA GLY A 116 16.71 -25.30 1.49
C GLY A 116 15.83 -26.41 2.11
N THR A 117 14.65 -26.68 1.54
CA THR A 117 13.83 -27.84 1.96
C THR A 117 14.39 -29.16 1.42
N ARG A 118 14.92 -29.18 0.19
CA ARG A 118 15.61 -30.36 -0.38
C ARG A 118 16.84 -30.75 0.41
N ASP A 119 17.73 -29.80 0.70
CA ASP A 119 18.96 -30.06 1.46
C ASP A 119 18.67 -30.70 2.83
N ARG A 120 17.62 -30.21 3.50
CA ARG A 120 17.19 -30.74 4.81
C ARG A 120 16.59 -32.16 4.70
N ALA A 121 15.90 -32.46 3.61
CA ALA A 121 15.39 -33.81 3.35
C ALA A 121 16.55 -34.81 3.12
N TYR A 122 17.62 -34.40 2.42
CA TYR A 122 18.81 -35.23 2.22
C TYR A 122 19.58 -35.49 3.53
N ASP A 123 19.73 -34.47 4.39
CA ASP A 123 20.40 -34.61 5.70
C ASP A 123 19.68 -35.62 6.62
N GLY A 124 18.34 -35.61 6.63
CA GLY A 124 17.53 -36.54 7.42
C GLY A 124 17.65 -38.01 7.01
N THR A 125 17.99 -38.30 5.74
CA THR A 125 18.16 -39.69 5.25
C THR A 125 19.53 -40.28 5.55
N THR A 126 20.54 -39.46 5.85
CA THR A 126 21.94 -39.93 6.00
C THR A 126 22.29 -40.24 7.47
N SER A 127 21.48 -39.80 8.44
CA SER A 127 21.69 -40.07 9.88
C SER A 127 20.89 -41.25 10.45
N GLN A 128 20.14 -41.99 9.63
CA GLN A 128 19.56 -43.27 10.05
C GLN A 128 20.51 -44.43 9.68
N GLU A 129 21.71 -44.39 10.26
CA GLU A 129 22.42 -45.65 10.54
C GLU A 129 21.47 -46.49 11.40
N ALA A 130 21.08 -47.65 10.87
CA ALA A 130 20.06 -48.50 11.46
C ALA A 130 20.30 -48.65 12.96
N PRO A 131 19.30 -48.37 13.83
CA PRO A 131 19.46 -48.67 15.24
C PRO A 131 19.79 -50.16 15.33
N ALA A 132 20.93 -50.48 15.97
CA ALA A 132 21.31 -51.85 16.29
C ALA A 132 20.06 -52.57 16.80
N ALA A 133 19.68 -53.64 16.11
CA ALA A 133 18.43 -54.35 16.30
C ALA A 133 18.09 -54.44 17.79
N PRO A 134 16.87 -54.04 18.23
CA PRO A 134 16.52 -54.10 19.63
C PRO A 134 16.66 -55.56 20.07
N ARG A 135 17.60 -55.82 20.99
CA ARG A 135 17.70 -57.13 21.65
C ARG A 135 16.31 -57.48 22.14
N ALA A 136 15.75 -58.55 21.60
CA ALA A 136 14.40 -59.00 21.88
C ALA A 136 14.14 -58.98 23.39
N ARG A 137 13.39 -57.97 23.84
CA ARG A 137 12.89 -57.91 25.21
C ARG A 137 11.86 -59.03 25.31
N ARG A 138 12.21 -60.14 25.97
CA ARG A 138 11.26 -61.26 26.21
C ARG A 138 10.01 -60.68 26.88
N LEU A 139 8.87 -60.76 26.18
CA LEU A 139 7.57 -60.39 26.72
C LEU A 139 7.04 -61.56 27.56
N PRO A 140 6.48 -61.32 28.77
CA PRO A 140 6.14 -62.37 29.74
C PRO A 140 4.82 -63.15 29.50
N TRP A 141 4.14 -63.02 28.35
CA TRP A 141 2.83 -63.67 28.14
C TRP A 141 2.75 -64.58 26.90
N SER A 142 3.71 -65.47 26.74
CA SER A 142 3.48 -66.67 25.94
C SER A 142 2.81 -67.71 26.83
N ARG A 143 1.47 -67.82 26.78
CA ARG A 143 0.78 -69.00 27.32
C ARG A 143 0.93 -70.15 26.31
N PRO A 144 1.44 -71.32 26.71
CA PRO A 144 1.34 -72.53 25.90
C PRO A 144 0.05 -73.28 26.22
N GLY A 145 -0.64 -73.73 25.17
CA GLY A 145 -1.63 -74.82 25.18
C GLY A 145 -3.01 -74.46 25.73
N GLU A 146 -3.99 -74.38 24.83
CA GLU A 146 -5.07 -75.38 24.69
C GLU A 146 -5.44 -75.49 23.20
#